data_AF-A0A1D9BIJ7-F1
#
_entry.id   AF-A0A1D9BIJ7-F1
#
_cell.length_a   1.000
_cell.length_b   1.000
_cell.length_c   1.000
_cell.angle_alpha   90.00
_cell.angle_beta   90.00
_cell.angle_gamma   90.00
#
_symmetry.space_group_name_H-M   'P 1'
#
loop_
_entity.id
_entity.type
_entity.pdbx_description
1 polymer ?
#
loop_
_entity_poly.entity_id
_entity_poly.type
_entity_poly.pdbx_seq_one_letter_code
_entity_poly.pdbx_strand_id
1 'polypeptide(L)'
;MIAQGGNFAGWTLFVKNGIPTFEYNWLAYENTAATSKTPLNKGDNVITVKFRYDENGVGGKGNDSGQGKGGNAYLYLNGTLVAKKLVPNTIARMFSFDDGVAVGEDEGGAVSKAYQAPFNFNQKIESVTTTIVD
;
A
#
# COMPACT_ATOMS: atom_id res chain seq x y z
N MET A 1 -4.13 9.62 3.01
CA MET A 1 -3.70 8.85 1.83
C MET A 1 -2.21 9.05 1.63
N ILE A 2 -1.52 8.00 1.18
CA ILE A 2 -0.14 8.06 0.70
C ILE A 2 0.00 7.11 -0.49
N ALA A 3 0.70 7.52 -1.54
CA ALA A 3 0.98 6.72 -2.71
C ALA A 3 2.45 6.88 -3.11
N GLN A 4 3.07 5.80 -3.59
CA GLN A 4 4.41 5.83 -4.17
C GLN A 4 4.42 5.00 -5.46
N GLY A 5 4.98 5.58 -6.53
CA GLY A 5 4.92 5.00 -7.88
C GLY A 5 3.60 5.34 -8.57
N GLY A 6 3.21 4.52 -9.55
CA GLY A 6 2.01 4.77 -10.33
C GLY A 6 1.37 3.53 -10.94
N ASN A 7 0.62 3.72 -12.03
CA ASN A 7 -0.13 2.66 -12.72
C ASN A 7 0.76 1.51 -13.22
N PHE A 8 2.04 1.76 -13.49
CA PHE A 8 2.99 0.73 -13.89
C PHE A 8 3.52 -0.07 -12.71
N ALA A 9 3.70 0.52 -11.54
CA ALA A 9 4.17 -0.18 -10.34
C ALA A 9 4.14 0.76 -9.14
N GLY A 10 3.87 0.24 -7.94
CA GLY A 10 3.81 1.09 -6.77
C GLY A 10 3.10 0.45 -5.58
N TRP A 11 2.87 1.27 -4.56
CA TRP A 11 1.99 0.93 -3.46
C TRP A 11 1.23 2.16 -2.99
N THR A 12 0.05 1.94 -2.43
CA THR A 12 -0.82 3.02 -1.96
C THR A 12 -1.59 2.60 -0.72
N LEU A 13 -1.75 3.53 0.22
CA LEU A 13 -2.72 3.46 1.31
C LEU A 13 -3.74 4.57 1.10
N PHE A 14 -4.96 4.17 0.77
CA PHE A 14 -6.05 5.09 0.46
C PHE A 14 -7.32 4.74 1.23
N VAL A 15 -8.27 5.67 1.24
CA VAL A 15 -9.60 5.48 1.83
C VAL A 15 -10.62 5.81 0.76
N LYS A 16 -11.48 4.84 0.42
CA LYS A 16 -12.57 5.04 -0.53
C LYS A 16 -13.89 4.66 0.15
N ASN A 17 -14.88 5.56 0.11
CA ASN A 17 -16.18 5.37 0.77
C ASN A 17 -16.03 5.02 2.27
N GLY A 18 -15.06 5.64 2.94
CA GLY A 18 -14.74 5.36 4.34
C GLY A 18 -14.00 4.04 4.59
N ILE A 19 -13.70 3.24 3.57
CA ILE A 19 -12.99 1.96 3.70
C ILE A 19 -11.48 2.15 3.46
N PRO A 20 -10.62 1.96 4.48
CA PRO A 20 -9.18 1.98 4.28
C PRO A 20 -8.70 0.73 3.53
N THR A 21 -7.79 0.92 2.57
CA THR A 21 -7.20 -0.14 1.75
C THR A 21 -5.73 0.14 1.52
N PHE A 22 -4.89 -0.87 1.77
CA PHE A 22 -3.53 -0.92 1.27
C PHE A 22 -3.50 -1.77 0.01
N GLU A 23 -2.87 -1.27 -1.05
CA GLU A 23 -2.71 -2.02 -2.29
C GLU A 23 -1.27 -1.95 -2.79
N TYR A 24 -0.76 -3.10 -3.22
CA TYR A 24 0.52 -3.23 -3.88
C TYR A 24 0.29 -3.54 -5.36
N ASN A 25 0.83 -2.69 -6.25
CA ASN A 25 0.81 -2.87 -7.70
C ASN A 25 2.16 -3.41 -8.14
N TRP A 26 2.24 -4.71 -8.37
CA TRP A 26 3.42 -5.36 -8.93
C TRP A 26 3.37 -5.31 -10.46
N LEU A 27 4.04 -4.29 -11.02
CA LEU A 27 4.30 -4.15 -12.45
C LEU A 27 3.05 -4.10 -13.36
N ALA A 28 1.90 -3.64 -12.83
CA ALA A 28 0.58 -3.73 -13.46
C ALA A 28 0.11 -5.17 -13.78
N TYR A 29 0.95 -6.15 -13.47
CA TYR A 29 0.72 -7.57 -13.69
C TYR A 29 -0.18 -8.13 -12.60
N GLU A 30 0.08 -7.75 -11.34
CA GLU A 30 -0.72 -8.15 -10.19
C GLU A 30 -0.96 -7.00 -9.21
N ASN A 31 -2.22 -6.83 -8.81
CA ASN A 31 -2.64 -5.89 -7.77
C ASN A 31 -3.10 -6.68 -6.55
N THR A 32 -2.40 -6.52 -5.41
CA THR A 32 -2.77 -7.18 -4.16
C THR A 32 -3.34 -6.16 -3.18
N ALA A 33 -4.65 -6.25 -2.89
CA ALA A 33 -5.34 -5.32 -1.99
C ALA A 33 -5.71 -5.95 -0.63
N ALA A 34 -5.16 -5.39 0.44
CA ALA A 34 -5.61 -5.60 1.82
C ALA A 34 -6.64 -4.52 2.18
N THR A 35 -7.92 -4.87 2.06
CA THR A 35 -9.07 -3.96 2.27
C THR A 35 -9.75 -4.25 3.60
N SER A 36 -9.94 -3.21 4.42
CA SER A 36 -10.73 -3.33 5.65
C SER A 36 -12.17 -3.76 5.34
N LYS A 37 -12.74 -4.60 6.21
CA LYS A 37 -14.16 -4.96 6.13
C LYS A 37 -15.07 -3.94 6.84
N THR A 38 -14.50 -3.00 7.59
CA THR A 38 -15.22 -1.98 8.33
C THR A 38 -14.75 -0.58 7.90
N PRO A 39 -15.65 0.42 7.91
CA PRO A 39 -15.27 1.79 7.65
C PRO A 39 -14.47 2.39 8.81
N LEU A 40 -13.90 3.56 8.57
CA LEU A 40 -13.39 4.43 9.61
C LEU A 40 -14.47 4.75 10.65
N ASN A 41 -14.04 4.92 11.90
CA ASN A 41 -14.91 5.47 12.94
C ASN A 41 -15.14 6.96 12.71
N LYS A 42 -16.16 7.53 13.35
CA LYS A 42 -16.29 8.99 13.40
C LYS A 42 -15.12 9.59 14.19
N GLY A 43 -14.57 10.71 13.70
CA GLY A 43 -13.45 11.41 14.33
C GLY A 43 -12.09 10.81 13.94
N ASP A 44 -11.15 10.84 14.88
CA ASP A 44 -9.76 10.47 14.64
C ASP A 44 -9.61 8.95 14.45
N ASN A 45 -8.82 8.58 13.46
CA ASN A 45 -8.49 7.19 13.18
C ASN A 45 -7.00 7.05 12.91
N VAL A 46 -6.43 5.94 13.36
CA VAL A 46 -5.05 5.53 13.04
C VAL A 46 -5.12 4.33 12.11
N ILE A 47 -4.56 4.47 10.90
CA ILE A 47 -4.42 3.38 9.94
C ILE A 47 -2.94 3.01 9.91
N THR A 48 -2.64 1.73 10.13
CA THR A 48 -1.26 1.24 10.12
C THR A 48 -1.14 0.09 9.12
N VAL A 49 -0.13 0.16 8.25
CA VAL A 49 0.26 -0.97 7.41
C VAL A 49 1.59 -1.49 7.94
N LYS A 50 1.66 -2.80 8.21
CA LYS A 50 2.93 -3.50 8.44
C LYS A 50 3.17 -4.43 7.26
N PHE A 51 4.21 -4.17 6.48
CA PHE A 51 4.64 -5.08 5.43
C PHE A 51 5.82 -5.92 5.94
N ARG A 52 5.63 -7.22 6.06
CA ARG A 52 6.68 -8.15 6.48
C ARG A 52 7.25 -8.87 5.26
N TYR A 53 8.37 -8.36 4.77
CA TYR A 53 9.11 -8.93 3.64
C TYR A 53 9.64 -10.32 3.99
N ASP A 54 9.48 -11.26 3.04
CA ASP A 54 9.93 -12.67 3.15
C ASP A 54 9.49 -13.39 4.44
N GLU A 55 8.35 -12.98 5.02
CA GLU A 55 7.87 -13.54 6.28
C GLU A 55 7.66 -15.06 6.15
N ASN A 56 8.40 -15.84 6.93
CA ASN A 56 8.37 -17.31 6.89
C ASN A 56 8.64 -17.91 5.49
N GLY A 57 9.30 -17.19 4.59
CA GLY A 57 9.62 -17.69 3.25
C GLY A 57 8.41 -17.90 2.33
N VAL A 58 7.24 -17.31 2.66
CA VAL A 58 6.01 -17.50 1.86
C VAL A 58 5.93 -16.58 0.64
N GLY A 59 6.84 -15.61 0.54
CA GLY A 59 6.97 -14.75 -0.63
C GLY A 59 7.51 -15.51 -1.84
N GLY A 60 7.33 -14.94 -3.02
CA GLY A 60 7.99 -15.37 -4.24
C GLY A 60 9.50 -15.35 -4.09
N LYS A 61 10.19 -16.15 -4.91
CA LYS A 61 11.63 -16.40 -4.79
C LYS A 61 12.51 -15.16 -5.02
N GLY A 62 11.95 -14.10 -5.60
CA GLY A 62 12.71 -12.95 -6.08
C GLY A 62 13.56 -13.31 -7.30
N ASN A 63 14.50 -12.44 -7.64
CA ASN A 63 15.51 -12.69 -8.68
C ASN A 63 16.64 -13.61 -8.17
N ASP A 64 17.61 -13.94 -9.03
CA ASP A 64 18.74 -14.81 -8.70
C ASP A 64 19.61 -14.27 -7.54
N SER A 65 19.53 -12.97 -7.24
CA SER A 65 20.20 -12.32 -6.10
C SER A 65 19.33 -12.27 -4.84
N GLY A 66 18.16 -12.91 -4.83
CA GLY A 66 17.22 -12.94 -3.71
C GLY A 66 16.47 -11.62 -3.45
N GLN A 67 16.47 -10.70 -4.41
CA GLN A 67 15.77 -9.40 -4.32
C GLN A 67 14.37 -9.49 -4.90
N GLY A 68 13.45 -8.67 -4.40
CA GLY A 68 12.07 -8.61 -4.93
C GLY A 68 11.18 -9.75 -4.44
N LYS A 69 11.52 -10.38 -3.31
CA LYS A 69 10.63 -11.37 -2.68
C LYS A 69 9.34 -10.72 -2.22
N GLY A 70 8.31 -11.54 -2.08
CA GLY A 70 7.03 -11.15 -1.53
C GLY A 70 7.04 -10.91 -0.03
N GLY A 71 5.86 -10.70 0.54
CA GLY A 71 5.66 -10.53 1.97
C GLY A 71 4.20 -10.39 2.34
N ASN A 72 3.89 -10.45 3.64
CA ASN A 72 2.53 -10.20 4.10
C ASN A 72 2.33 -8.71 4.40
N ALA A 73 1.28 -8.13 3.81
CA ALA A 73 0.73 -6.84 4.19
C ALA A 73 -0.35 -7.03 5.26
N TYR A 74 -0.15 -6.43 6.43
CA TYR A 74 -1.10 -6.39 7.54
C TYR A 74 -1.65 -4.98 7.65
N LEU A 75 -2.95 -4.82 7.44
CA LEU A 75 -3.66 -3.55 7.61
C LEU A 75 -4.36 -3.53 8.96
N TYR A 76 -4.06 -2.52 9.76
CA TYR A 76 -4.67 -2.25 11.04
C TYR A 76 -5.48 -0.95 10.98
N LEU A 77 -6.63 -0.96 11.65
CA LEU A 77 -7.44 0.22 11.92
C LEU A 77 -7.59 0.35 13.43
N ASN A 78 -7.15 1.47 13.99
CA ASN A 78 -7.20 1.76 15.42
C ASN A 78 -6.58 0.62 16.26
N GLY A 79 -5.42 0.11 15.82
CA GLY A 79 -4.69 -1.00 16.46
C GLY A 79 -5.26 -2.40 16.21
N THR A 80 -6.45 -2.52 15.62
CA THR A 80 -7.08 -3.82 15.31
C THR A 80 -6.70 -4.28 13.90
N LEU A 81 -6.28 -5.54 13.75
CA LEU A 81 -6.00 -6.12 12.43
C LEU A 81 -7.32 -6.27 11.66
N VAL A 82 -7.45 -5.56 10.54
CA VAL A 82 -8.67 -5.57 9.71
C VAL A 82 -8.50 -6.28 8.37
N ALA A 83 -7.28 -6.43 7.89
CA ALA A 83 -6.98 -7.25 6.71
C ALA A 83 -5.54 -7.77 6.73
N LYS A 84 -5.35 -8.95 6.13
CA LYS A 84 -4.04 -9.54 5.83
C LYS A 84 -4.04 -10.03 4.39
N LYS A 85 -2.98 -9.73 3.63
CA LYS A 85 -2.75 -10.28 2.29
C LYS A 85 -1.29 -10.62 2.05
N LEU A 86 -1.07 -11.73 1.35
CA LEU A 86 0.22 -12.05 0.77
C LEU A 86 0.39 -11.25 -0.52
N VAL A 87 1.43 -10.44 -0.59
CA VAL A 87 1.96 -9.86 -1.83
C VAL A 87 3.00 -10.85 -2.35
N PRO A 88 2.78 -11.55 -3.48
CA PRO A 88 3.66 -12.62 -3.89
C PRO A 88 5.05 -12.13 -4.30
N ASN A 89 5.15 -10.96 -4.94
CA ASN A 89 6.42 -10.43 -5.43
C ASN A 89 6.48 -8.93 -5.20
N THR A 90 7.68 -8.42 -4.98
CA THR A 90 7.94 -6.97 -4.92
C THR A 90 8.91 -6.55 -6.03
N ILE A 91 9.01 -5.25 -6.27
CA ILE A 91 10.02 -4.72 -7.18
C ILE A 91 11.38 -4.78 -6.49
N ALA A 92 12.39 -5.34 -7.16
CA ALA A 92 13.69 -5.61 -6.57
C ALA A 92 14.52 -4.35 -6.21
N ARG A 93 14.21 -3.18 -6.78
CA ARG A 93 15.06 -1.98 -6.64
C ARG A 93 14.30 -0.68 -6.42
N MET A 94 13.57 -0.19 -7.41
CA MET A 94 13.07 1.19 -7.43
C MET A 94 11.61 1.24 -7.88
N PHE A 95 10.80 2.02 -7.17
CA PHE A 95 9.47 2.42 -7.62
C PHE A 95 9.59 3.70 -8.44
N SER A 96 9.29 3.58 -9.73
CA SER A 96 9.25 4.67 -10.72
C SER A 96 10.53 5.51 -10.90
N PHE A 97 10.72 6.11 -12.08
CA PHE A 97 11.78 7.11 -12.32
C PHE A 97 11.24 8.55 -12.28
N ASP A 98 9.93 8.72 -12.48
CA ASP A 98 9.23 10.01 -12.64
C ASP A 98 8.10 10.23 -11.63
N ASP A 99 7.64 9.18 -10.94
CA ASP A 99 6.54 9.24 -9.96
C ASP A 99 7.08 9.04 -8.53
N GLY A 100 6.97 10.09 -7.72
CA GLY A 100 7.55 10.16 -6.38
C GLY A 100 6.69 9.51 -5.29
N VAL A 101 6.78 10.05 -4.07
CA VAL A 101 5.85 9.76 -2.98
C VAL A 101 4.97 10.99 -2.74
N ALA A 102 3.66 10.78 -2.71
CA ALA A 102 2.68 11.83 -2.47
C ALA A 102 1.81 11.49 -1.24
N VAL A 103 1.46 12.52 -0.49
CA VAL A 103 0.58 12.42 0.70
C VAL A 103 -0.60 13.35 0.50
N GLY A 104 -1.82 12.84 0.73
CA GLY A 104 -3.05 13.59 0.52
C GLY A 104 -3.66 13.43 -0.87
N GLU A 105 -2.85 13.12 -1.87
CA GLU A 105 -3.29 12.95 -3.26
C GLU A 105 -2.41 11.90 -3.99
N ASP A 106 -2.97 11.23 -4.99
CA ASP A 106 -2.23 10.53 -6.04
C ASP A 106 -2.48 11.31 -7.35
N GLU A 107 -1.50 12.17 -7.70
CA GLU A 107 -1.62 13.26 -8.69
C GLU A 107 -1.45 12.77 -10.15
N GLY A 108 -0.80 11.63 -10.36
CA GLY A 108 -0.30 11.16 -11.65
C GLY A 108 -0.99 9.90 -12.18
N GLY A 109 -0.24 8.79 -12.28
CA GLY A 109 -0.77 7.51 -12.71
C GLY A 109 -1.32 6.70 -11.54
N ALA A 110 -2.65 6.53 -11.43
CA ALA A 110 -3.26 5.83 -10.31
C ALA A 110 -2.60 4.46 -10.00
N VAL A 111 -2.05 4.31 -8.79
CA VAL A 111 -1.41 3.06 -8.34
C VAL A 111 -2.41 1.90 -8.29
N SER A 112 -3.65 2.18 -7.86
CA SER A 112 -4.73 1.21 -7.74
C SER A 112 -5.76 1.38 -8.86
N LYS A 113 -6.27 0.25 -9.35
CA LYS A 113 -7.42 0.23 -10.28
C LYS A 113 -8.73 0.62 -9.59
N ALA A 114 -8.74 0.75 -8.26
CA ALA A 114 -9.92 1.10 -7.49
C ALA A 114 -10.26 2.61 -7.53
N TYR A 115 -9.38 3.46 -8.06
CA TYR A 115 -9.63 4.89 -8.22
C TYR A 115 -9.01 5.42 -9.51
N GLN A 116 -9.35 6.66 -9.88
CA GLN A 116 -8.73 7.39 -10.98
C GLN A 116 -7.95 8.56 -10.38
N ALA A 117 -6.79 8.86 -10.95
CA ALA A 117 -6.03 10.04 -10.62
C ALA A 117 -6.59 11.28 -11.36
N PRO A 118 -6.55 12.48 -10.76
CA PRO A 118 -6.13 12.73 -9.39
C PRO A 118 -7.10 12.14 -8.36
N PHE A 119 -6.57 11.40 -7.38
CA PHE A 119 -7.38 10.85 -6.28
C PHE A 119 -7.07 11.58 -4.97
N ASN A 120 -7.94 12.54 -4.64
CA ASN A 120 -7.80 13.40 -3.49
C ASN A 120 -8.40 12.77 -2.22
N PHE A 121 -7.61 12.74 -1.14
CA PHE A 121 -8.14 12.43 0.18
C PHE A 121 -8.95 13.62 0.69
N ASN A 122 -10.23 13.39 0.95
CA ASN A 122 -11.19 14.45 1.25
C ASN A 122 -11.37 14.74 2.75
N GLN A 123 -10.47 14.26 3.60
CA GLN A 123 -10.46 14.52 5.04
C GLN A 123 -9.09 15.06 5.46
N LYS A 124 -8.91 15.35 6.76
CA LYS A 124 -7.64 15.83 7.30
C LYS A 124 -6.68 14.67 7.56
N ILE A 125 -5.41 14.87 7.22
CA ILE A 125 -4.29 14.00 7.64
C ILE A 125 -3.52 14.78 8.70
N GLU A 126 -3.47 14.28 9.93
CA GLU A 126 -2.68 14.90 11.00
C GLU A 126 -1.18 14.61 10.83
N SER A 127 -0.82 13.37 10.47
CA SER A 127 0.56 12.98 10.22
C SER A 127 0.64 11.71 9.37
N VAL A 128 1.80 11.52 8.74
CA VAL A 128 2.20 10.26 8.12
C VAL A 128 3.61 9.93 8.59
N THR A 129 3.82 8.68 8.97
CA THR A 129 5.15 8.18 9.36
C THR A 129 5.42 6.90 8.60
N THR A 130 6.59 6.83 7.97
CA THR A 130 7.14 5.62 7.36
C THR A 130 8.44 5.29 8.08
N THR A 131 8.64 4.00 8.38
CA THR A 131 9.85 3.53 9.04
C THR A 131 10.09 2.08 8.64
N ILE A 132 11.35 1.67 8.67
CA ILE A 132 11.75 0.27 8.58
C ILE A 132 11.94 -0.18 10.03
N VAL A 133 11.22 -1.22 10.42
CA VAL A 133 11.35 -1.85 11.74
C VAL A 133 12.09 -3.17 11.58
N ASP A 134 12.97 -3.46 12.54
CA ASP A 134 13.74 -4.71 12.63
C ASP A 134 12.83 -5.94 12.86
#